data_AF-A0A0F8ZWQ2-F1
#
_entry.id   AF-A0A0F8ZWQ2-F1
#
_cell.length_a   1.000
_cell.length_b   1.000
_cell.length_c   1.000
_cell.angle_alpha   90.00
_cell.angle_beta   90.00
_cell.angle_gamma   90.00
#
_symmetry.space_group_name_H-M   'P 1'
#
loop_
_entity.id
_entity.type
_entity.pdbx_description
1 polymer ?
#
loop_
_entity_poly.entity_id
_entity_poly.type
_entity_poly.pdbx_seq_one_letter_code
_entity_poly.pdbx_strand_id
1 'polypeptide(L)'
;MALTQKEQDAVVVEAKEHLMEAAAFESEFRSKFVEDLRFTYDDGGQWEDTVKNARTGRPCYTFNRTEGAIDQVIGDQRQNRPAIKIRAGEDGDKKIANTYSGLIRNIEHRSHADTIYDHAFQYAVAAGYGVWRVLHEFVADNSFNQDITIGEVSNPLTVYFDPKATDICKRDGRRCLITELIPEDEFKETYPDKLPADFSTDQPEGPVWYQEKEVRVAEYYRKISRERELLLMSDGAV
;
A
#
# COMPACT_ATOMS: atom_id res chain seq x y z
N MET A 1 -5.18 1.56 -25.12
CA MET A 1 -6.39 0.84 -25.60
C MET A 1 -7.30 0.70 -24.42
N ALA A 2 -8.50 1.28 -24.48
CA ALA A 2 -9.52 1.05 -23.46
C ALA A 2 -9.93 -0.43 -23.51
N LEU A 3 -10.01 -1.08 -22.34
CA LEU A 3 -10.46 -2.47 -22.24
C LEU A 3 -11.94 -2.56 -22.64
N THR A 4 -12.30 -3.60 -23.38
CA THR A 4 -13.71 -3.92 -23.65
C THR A 4 -14.44 -4.27 -22.36
N GLN A 5 -15.78 -4.15 -22.32
CA GLN A 5 -16.56 -4.46 -21.11
C GLN A 5 -16.28 -5.87 -20.58
N LYS A 6 -16.23 -6.86 -21.48
CA LYS A 6 -15.92 -8.25 -21.13
C LYS A 6 -14.52 -8.42 -20.51
N GLU A 7 -13.54 -7.66 -20.99
CA GLU A 7 -12.20 -7.66 -20.40
C GLU A 7 -12.16 -6.94 -19.05
N GLN A 8 -12.97 -5.89 -18.86
CA GLN A 8 -13.11 -5.23 -17.56
C GLN A 8 -13.71 -6.19 -16.53
N ASP A 9 -14.78 -6.91 -16.88
CA ASP A 9 -15.41 -7.88 -16.00
C ASP A 9 -14.44 -9.02 -15.64
N ALA A 10 -13.65 -9.51 -16.60
CA ALA A 10 -12.62 -10.52 -16.37
C ALA A 10 -11.52 -10.04 -15.40
N VAL A 11 -11.10 -8.77 -15.50
CA VAL A 11 -10.13 -8.17 -14.57
C VAL A 11 -10.69 -8.07 -13.16
N VAL A 12 -11.98 -7.76 -13.02
CA VAL A 12 -12.65 -7.74 -11.71
C VAL A 12 -12.66 -9.14 -11.08
N VAL A 13 -12.96 -10.18 -11.86
CA VAL A 13 -12.89 -11.57 -11.37
C VAL A 13 -11.46 -11.94 -10.93
N GLU A 14 -10.46 -11.62 -11.75
CA GLU A 14 -9.03 -11.85 -11.45
C GLU A 14 -8.61 -11.14 -10.13
N ALA A 15 -9.03 -9.89 -9.94
CA ALA A 15 -8.74 -9.12 -8.74
C ALA A 15 -9.41 -9.72 -7.49
N LYS A 16 -10.63 -10.27 -7.62
CA LYS A 16 -11.32 -10.94 -6.52
C LYS A 16 -10.61 -12.22 -6.09
N GLU A 17 -10.26 -13.06 -7.05
CA GLU A 17 -9.48 -14.28 -6.80
C GLU A 17 -8.15 -13.96 -6.13
N HIS A 18 -7.43 -12.95 -6.64
CA HIS A 18 -6.17 -12.48 -6.04
C HIS A 18 -6.36 -11.99 -4.60
N LEU A 19 -7.43 -11.23 -4.30
CA LEU A 19 -7.70 -10.81 -2.93
C LEU A 19 -7.92 -12.00 -2.00
N MET A 20 -8.71 -13.00 -2.42
CA MET A 20 -8.96 -14.18 -1.59
C MET A 20 -7.69 -14.98 -1.36
N GLU A 21 -6.89 -15.21 -2.40
CA GLU A 21 -5.59 -15.88 -2.30
C GLU A 21 -4.66 -15.15 -1.32
N ALA A 22 -4.52 -13.83 -1.48
CA ALA A 22 -3.63 -13.01 -0.66
C ALA A 22 -4.11 -12.88 0.78
N ALA A 23 -5.40 -12.63 1.00
CA ALA A 23 -5.98 -12.54 2.34
C ALA A 23 -5.85 -13.87 3.10
N ALA A 24 -6.05 -15.01 2.44
CA ALA A 24 -5.87 -16.32 3.05
C ALA A 24 -4.40 -16.58 3.40
N PHE A 25 -3.47 -16.28 2.49
CA PHE A 25 -2.04 -16.46 2.72
C PHE A 25 -1.51 -15.58 3.86
N GLU A 26 -1.96 -14.33 3.92
CA GLU A 26 -1.50 -13.35 4.91
C GLU A 26 -2.32 -13.33 6.20
N SER A 27 -3.34 -14.19 6.34
CA SER A 27 -4.30 -14.15 7.46
C SER A 27 -3.63 -14.14 8.84
N GLU A 28 -2.67 -15.04 9.07
CA GLU A 28 -1.93 -15.11 10.33
C GLU A 28 -1.09 -13.85 10.57
N PHE A 29 -0.38 -13.39 9.54
CA PHE A 29 0.42 -12.17 9.60
C PHE A 29 -0.45 -10.95 9.93
N ARG A 30 -1.61 -10.81 9.28
CA ARG A 30 -2.55 -9.71 9.50
C ARG A 30 -3.13 -9.72 10.91
N SER A 31 -3.46 -10.90 11.45
CA SER A 31 -3.90 -11.02 12.85
C SER A 31 -2.81 -10.58 13.82
N LYS A 32 -1.56 -11.03 13.61
CA LYS A 32 -0.43 -10.65 14.45
C LYS A 32 -0.10 -9.16 14.36
N PHE A 33 -0.16 -8.59 13.15
CA PHE A 33 0.04 -7.17 12.94
C PHE A 33 -0.94 -6.33 13.78
N VAL A 34 -2.22 -6.69 13.80
CA VAL A 34 -3.23 -5.99 14.61
C VAL A 34 -2.97 -6.21 16.11
N GLU A 35 -2.57 -7.42 16.50
CA GLU A 35 -2.20 -7.73 17.88
C GLU A 35 -0.99 -6.92 18.36
N ASP A 36 0.05 -6.77 17.54
CA ASP A 36 1.27 -6.01 17.85
C ASP A 36 0.95 -4.51 18.04
N LEU A 37 0.11 -3.96 17.16
CA LEU A 37 -0.35 -2.57 17.29
C LEU A 37 -1.19 -2.38 18.55
N ARG A 38 -2.14 -3.29 18.82
CA ARG A 38 -2.96 -3.29 20.03
C ARG A 38 -2.08 -3.38 21.29
N PHE A 39 -1.11 -4.29 21.30
CA PHE A 39 -0.19 -4.48 22.41
C PHE A 39 0.62 -3.21 22.71
N THR A 40 0.99 -2.48 21.66
CA THR A 40 1.85 -1.31 21.77
C THR A 40 1.09 -0.04 22.13
N TYR A 41 -0.03 0.25 21.46
CA TYR A 41 -0.68 1.56 21.50
C TYR A 41 -2.04 1.58 22.22
N ASP A 42 -2.72 0.44 22.37
CA ASP A 42 -4.03 0.44 23.04
C ASP A 42 -3.85 0.42 24.57
N ASP A 43 -4.64 1.24 25.26
CA ASP A 43 -4.65 1.23 26.73
C ASP A 43 -5.16 -0.12 27.26
N GLY A 44 -4.29 -0.82 27.98
CA GLY A 44 -4.53 -2.18 28.45
C GLY A 44 -4.50 -3.24 27.35
N GLY A 45 -3.97 -2.94 26.16
CA GLY A 45 -3.76 -3.91 25.07
C GLY A 45 -2.74 -5.00 25.38
N GLN A 46 -1.88 -4.80 26.40
CA GLN A 46 -0.93 -5.81 26.88
C GLN A 46 -1.56 -6.93 27.71
N TRP A 47 -2.86 -6.85 27.97
CA TRP A 47 -3.61 -7.89 28.66
C TRP A 47 -4.42 -8.70 27.66
N GLU A 48 -4.33 -10.03 27.78
CA GLU A 48 -5.32 -10.90 27.15
C GLU A 48 -6.73 -10.60 27.70
N ASP A 49 -7.72 -10.59 26.82
CA ASP A 49 -9.11 -10.27 27.19
C ASP A 49 -9.67 -11.24 28.24
N THR A 50 -9.27 -12.52 28.16
CA THR A 50 -9.63 -13.56 29.13
C THR A 50 -9.15 -13.21 30.54
N VAL A 51 -7.90 -12.76 30.67
CA VAL A 51 -7.27 -12.37 31.94
C VAL A 51 -7.89 -11.09 32.47
N LYS A 52 -8.15 -10.10 31.59
CA LYS A 52 -8.80 -8.84 31.95
C LYS A 52 -10.22 -9.10 32.50
N ASN A 53 -10.99 -9.94 31.83
CA ASN A 53 -12.36 -10.31 32.23
C ASN A 53 -12.37 -11.11 33.55
N ALA A 54 -11.44 -12.05 33.75
CA ALA A 54 -11.32 -12.79 35.01
C ALA A 54 -10.97 -11.89 36.22
N ARG A 55 -10.44 -10.68 35.95
CA ARG A 55 -10.06 -9.69 36.95
C ARG A 55 -11.09 -8.56 37.10
N THR A 56 -12.31 -8.73 36.58
CA THR A 56 -13.40 -7.76 36.77
C THR A 56 -13.56 -7.39 38.24
N GLY A 57 -13.47 -6.10 38.57
CA GLY A 57 -13.49 -5.59 39.95
C GLY A 57 -12.14 -5.58 40.68
N ARG A 58 -11.03 -5.91 40.01
CA ARG A 58 -9.65 -5.83 40.53
C ARG A 58 -8.80 -4.93 39.63
N PRO A 59 -7.84 -4.17 40.17
CA PRO A 59 -6.94 -3.36 39.35
C PRO A 59 -6.10 -4.20 38.37
N CYS A 60 -5.97 -3.69 37.14
CA CYS A 60 -5.05 -4.16 36.11
C CYS A 60 -4.18 -2.97 35.70
N TYR A 61 -2.96 -2.91 36.22
CA TYR A 61 -1.99 -1.87 35.86
C TYR A 61 -1.15 -2.34 34.69
N THR A 62 -0.98 -1.46 33.70
CA THR A 62 -0.07 -1.66 32.56
C THR A 62 1.06 -0.66 32.68
N PHE A 63 2.30 -1.14 32.60
CA PHE A 63 3.49 -0.29 32.55
C PHE A 63 4.11 -0.47 31.17
N ASN A 64 3.66 0.33 30.21
CA ASN A 64 4.09 0.22 28.83
C ASN A 64 5.58 0.61 28.71
N ARG A 65 6.41 -0.33 28.24
CA ARG A 65 7.83 -0.10 27.92
C ARG A 65 8.14 -0.23 26.43
N THR A 66 7.20 -0.71 25.63
CA THR A 66 7.41 -0.94 24.20
C THR A 66 7.24 0.34 23.41
N GLU A 67 6.21 1.14 23.71
CA GLU A 67 5.95 2.42 23.06
C GLU A 67 7.17 3.35 23.13
N GLY A 68 7.74 3.57 24.32
CA GLY A 68 8.93 4.42 24.47
C GLY A 68 10.17 3.90 23.74
N ALA A 69 10.33 2.58 23.58
CA ALA A 69 11.41 2.01 22.80
C ALA A 69 11.19 2.20 21.29
N ILE A 70 9.95 2.06 20.83
CA ILE A 70 9.56 2.31 19.44
C ILE A 70 9.75 3.78 19.07
N ASP A 71 9.31 4.69 19.94
CA ASP A 71 9.48 6.13 19.76
C ASP A 71 10.96 6.53 19.68
N GLN A 72 11.84 5.86 20.42
CA GLN A 72 13.28 6.08 20.32
C GLN A 72 13.81 5.72 18.92
N VAL A 73 13.42 4.56 18.38
CA VAL A 73 13.84 4.12 17.04
C VAL A 73 13.29 5.04 15.96
N ILE A 74 12.02 5.45 16.07
CA ILE A 74 11.40 6.42 15.15
C ILE A 74 12.12 7.78 15.25
N GLY A 75 12.43 8.24 16.46
CA GLY A 75 13.18 9.47 16.69
C GLY A 75 14.57 9.45 16.05
N ASP A 76 15.29 8.32 16.15
CA ASP A 76 16.60 8.14 15.53
C ASP A 76 16.53 8.18 14.00
N GLN A 77 15.50 7.57 13.40
CA GLN A 77 15.27 7.64 11.95
C GLN A 77 14.89 9.06 11.50
N ARG A 78 14.08 9.79 12.28
CA ARG A 78 13.72 11.18 11.98
C ARG A 78 14.92 12.12 12.00
N GLN A 79 15.89 11.87 12.88
CA GLN A 79 17.16 12.61 12.93
C GLN A 79 18.10 12.22 11.77
N ASN A 80 18.10 10.94 11.38
CA ASN A 80 19.00 10.37 10.38
C ASN A 80 18.25 9.85 9.15
N ARG A 81 17.34 10.66 8.61
CA ARG A 81 16.46 10.22 7.51
C ARG A 81 17.27 9.70 6.32
N PRO A 82 17.01 8.46 5.88
CA PRO A 82 17.61 7.95 4.65
C PRO A 82 17.21 8.82 3.46
N ALA A 83 18.19 9.23 2.65
CA ALA A 83 17.96 10.02 1.44
C ALA A 83 18.25 9.19 0.19
N ILE A 84 17.42 9.34 -0.85
CA ILE A 84 17.64 8.68 -2.13
C ILE A 84 18.88 9.30 -2.80
N LYS A 85 19.87 8.45 -3.12
CA LYS A 85 21.10 8.88 -3.79
C LYS A 85 21.33 8.10 -5.08
N ILE A 86 21.24 8.80 -6.21
CA ILE A 86 21.54 8.22 -7.51
C ILE A 86 23.04 8.30 -7.77
N ARG A 87 23.62 7.18 -8.18
CA ARG A 87 25.02 7.12 -8.61
C ARG A 87 25.05 6.72 -10.08
N ALA A 88 25.89 7.40 -10.86
CA ALA A 88 26.17 6.97 -12.22
C ALA A 88 26.85 5.60 -12.21
N GLY A 89 26.46 4.72 -13.15
CA GLY A 89 27.16 3.46 -13.42
C GLY A 89 28.53 3.70 -14.08
N GLU A 90 29.22 2.62 -14.44
CA GLU A 90 30.58 2.69 -15.02
C GLU A 90 30.66 3.59 -16.27
N ASP A 91 29.67 3.49 -17.16
CA ASP A 91 29.56 4.33 -18.37
C ASP A 91 28.55 5.48 -18.24
N GLY A 92 28.08 5.77 -17.02
CA GLY A 92 27.03 6.75 -16.78
C GLY A 92 27.53 8.18 -16.62
N ASP A 93 26.74 9.16 -17.08
CA ASP A 93 27.06 10.58 -16.86
C ASP A 93 26.66 11.04 -15.45
N LYS A 94 27.64 11.53 -14.68
CA LYS A 94 27.44 12.12 -13.35
C LYS A 94 26.50 13.33 -13.39
N LYS A 95 26.49 14.11 -14.47
CA LYS A 95 25.57 15.25 -14.60
C LYS A 95 24.13 14.78 -14.67
N ILE A 96 23.85 13.74 -15.45
CA ILE A 96 22.52 13.13 -15.54
C ILE A 96 22.07 12.59 -14.18
N ALA A 97 22.95 11.89 -13.46
CA ALA A 97 22.64 11.40 -12.11
C ALA A 97 22.32 12.53 -11.11
N ASN A 98 23.03 13.66 -11.21
CA ASN A 98 22.74 14.85 -10.40
C ASN A 98 21.40 15.49 -10.76
N THR A 99 21.05 15.54 -12.05
CA THR A 99 19.74 16.02 -12.52
C THR A 99 18.62 15.16 -11.95
N TYR A 100 18.69 13.83 -12.07
CA TYR A 100 17.69 12.94 -11.48
C TYR A 100 17.61 13.07 -9.96
N SER A 101 18.75 13.26 -9.28
CA SER A 101 18.75 13.49 -7.83
C SER A 101 18.03 14.80 -7.47
N GLY A 102 18.14 15.83 -8.29
CA GLY A 102 17.39 17.08 -8.13
C GLY A 102 15.89 16.91 -8.35
N LEU A 103 15.51 16.14 -9.38
CA LEU A 103 14.11 15.82 -9.69
C LEU A 103 13.44 15.02 -8.56
N ILE A 104 14.11 13.99 -8.03
CA ILE A 104 13.58 13.20 -6.92
C ILE A 104 13.37 14.06 -5.67
N ARG A 105 14.32 14.93 -5.32
CA ARG A 105 14.15 15.84 -4.18
C ARG A 105 12.96 16.78 -4.35
N ASN A 106 12.70 17.23 -5.58
CA ASN A 106 11.52 18.05 -5.86
C ASN A 106 10.22 17.25 -5.66
N ILE A 107 10.18 15.99 -6.14
CA ILE A 107 9.06 15.07 -5.90
C ILE A 107 8.85 14.86 -4.39
N GLU A 108 9.91 14.54 -3.63
CA GLU A 108 9.85 14.34 -2.19
C GLU A 108 9.32 15.58 -1.46
N HIS A 109 9.79 16.77 -1.81
CA HIS A 109 9.33 18.04 -1.22
C HIS A 109 7.87 18.33 -1.55
N ARG A 110 7.46 18.19 -2.82
CA ARG A 110 6.07 18.44 -3.25
C ARG A 110 5.09 17.51 -2.55
N SER A 111 5.48 16.26 -2.35
CA SER A 111 4.62 15.23 -1.75
C SER A 111 4.65 15.19 -0.23
N HIS A 112 5.44 16.03 0.46
CA HIS A 112 5.67 15.91 1.91
C HIS A 112 6.08 14.47 2.28
N ALA A 113 7.00 13.91 1.48
CA ALA A 113 7.38 12.50 1.56
C ALA A 113 8.04 12.13 2.89
N ASP A 114 8.60 13.11 3.61
CA ASP A 114 9.16 12.93 4.95
C ASP A 114 8.11 12.43 5.94
N THR A 115 6.90 12.99 5.95
CA THR A 115 5.80 12.48 6.78
C THR A 115 5.32 11.11 6.35
N ILE A 116 5.26 10.85 5.04
CA ILE A 116 4.80 9.57 4.48
C ILE A 116 5.79 8.45 4.84
N TYR A 117 7.09 8.69 4.70
CA TYR A 117 8.12 7.73 5.05
C TYR A 117 8.14 7.43 6.54
N ASP A 118 7.92 8.43 7.39
CA ASP A 118 7.83 8.22 8.84
C ASP A 118 6.62 7.38 9.20
N HIS A 119 5.47 7.63 8.57
CA HIS A 119 4.27 6.87 8.85
C HIS A 119 4.44 5.40 8.47
N ALA A 120 4.98 5.13 7.28
CA ALA A 120 5.33 3.78 6.88
C ALA A 120 6.39 3.15 7.81
N PHE A 121 7.39 3.92 8.24
CA PHE A 121 8.42 3.42 9.15
C PHE A 121 7.86 3.10 10.55
N GLN A 122 6.92 3.90 11.06
CA GLN A 122 6.26 3.65 12.33
C GLN A 122 5.55 2.29 12.34
N TYR A 123 4.78 1.98 11.29
CA TYR A 123 4.17 0.65 11.16
C TYR A 123 5.21 -0.48 10.99
N ALA A 124 6.29 -0.21 10.25
CA ALA A 124 7.37 -1.18 10.09
C ALA A 124 8.07 -1.52 11.41
N VAL A 125 8.28 -0.53 12.30
CA VAL A 125 8.88 -0.74 13.62
C VAL A 125 7.88 -1.37 14.60
N ALA A 126 6.63 -0.90 14.60
CA ALA A 126 5.63 -1.34 15.57
C ALA A 126 5.06 -2.74 15.29
N ALA A 127 4.87 -3.09 14.01
CA ALA A 127 4.18 -4.32 13.59
C ALA A 127 4.84 -5.00 12.38
N GLY A 128 6.08 -4.63 12.05
CA GLY A 128 6.92 -5.35 11.08
C GLY A 128 6.63 -5.06 9.60
N TYR A 129 5.66 -4.20 9.28
CA TYR A 129 5.30 -3.91 7.89
C TYR A 129 4.77 -2.50 7.70
N GLY A 130 5.24 -1.81 6.67
CA GLY A 130 4.76 -0.49 6.32
C GLY A 130 4.96 -0.24 4.83
N VAL A 131 4.02 0.49 4.23
CA VAL A 131 4.02 0.74 2.79
C VAL A 131 3.61 2.17 2.51
N TRP A 132 3.99 2.64 1.33
CA TRP A 132 3.57 3.89 0.73
C TRP A 132 3.50 3.69 -0.78
N ARG A 133 2.91 4.63 -1.50
CA ARG A 133 2.65 4.50 -2.94
C ARG A 133 3.37 5.57 -3.76
N VAL A 134 3.68 5.23 -5.02
CA VAL A 134 4.09 6.19 -6.04
C VAL A 134 2.93 6.36 -7.00
N LEU A 135 2.51 7.60 -7.21
CA LEU A 135 1.36 7.96 -8.01
C LEU A 135 1.78 8.89 -9.15
N HIS A 136 0.87 9.02 -10.12
CA HIS A 136 0.95 10.02 -11.17
C HIS A 136 -0.27 10.91 -11.08
N GLU A 137 -0.06 12.20 -10.86
CA GLU A 137 -1.12 13.20 -10.73
C GLU A 137 -0.97 14.28 -11.80
N PHE A 138 -2.10 14.78 -12.30
CA PHE A 138 -2.08 15.94 -13.18
C PHE A 138 -1.72 17.19 -12.37
N VAL A 139 -0.88 18.06 -12.95
CA VAL A 139 -0.41 19.28 -12.28
C VAL A 139 -1.55 20.26 -11.99
N ALA A 140 -2.57 20.26 -12.86
CA ALA A 140 -3.81 21.02 -12.71
C ALA A 140 -4.92 20.35 -13.54
N ASP A 141 -6.18 20.63 -13.20
CA ASP A 141 -7.36 20.02 -13.84
C ASP A 141 -7.43 20.22 -15.37
N ASN A 142 -6.80 21.29 -15.87
CA ASN A 142 -6.76 21.65 -17.28
C ASN A 142 -5.37 21.45 -17.92
N SER A 143 -4.49 20.68 -17.28
CA SER A 143 -3.13 20.43 -17.78
C SER A 143 -2.97 18.99 -18.27
N PHE A 144 -2.28 18.83 -19.39
CA PHE A 144 -1.77 17.53 -19.83
C PHE A 144 -0.48 17.13 -19.13
N ASN A 145 0.10 18.02 -18.33
CA ASN A 145 1.33 17.74 -17.60
C ASN A 145 1.01 16.89 -16.36
N GLN A 146 1.75 15.80 -16.22
CA GLN A 146 1.67 14.91 -15.06
C GLN A 146 2.98 14.97 -14.28
N ASP A 147 2.85 14.99 -12.95
CA ASP A 147 3.96 14.84 -12.03
C ASP A 147 3.86 13.49 -11.31
N ILE A 148 5.02 12.99 -10.89
CA ILE A 148 5.09 11.85 -9.98
C ILE A 148 4.91 12.39 -8.56
N THR A 149 4.05 11.74 -7.78
CA THR A 149 3.85 12.04 -6.36
C THR A 149 4.09 10.79 -5.51
N ILE A 150 4.46 11.01 -4.26
CA ILE A 150 4.51 9.97 -3.23
C ILE A 150 3.23 10.12 -2.40
N GLY A 151 2.50 9.03 -2.23
CA GLY A 151 1.25 8.99 -1.48
C GLY A 151 1.36 8.13 -0.24
N GLU A 152 0.68 8.57 0.81
CA GLU A 152 0.52 7.78 2.04
C GLU A 152 -0.43 6.61 1.81
N VAL A 153 -0.20 5.53 2.55
CA VAL A 153 -1.16 4.44 2.74
C VAL A 153 -1.48 4.38 4.23
N SER A 154 -2.68 4.84 4.60
CA SER A 154 -3.05 5.03 6.01
C SER A 154 -3.11 3.71 6.78
N ASN A 155 -3.57 2.63 6.14
CA ASN A 155 -3.58 1.30 6.73
C ASN A 155 -2.82 0.34 5.80
N PRO A 156 -1.60 -0.10 6.15
CA PRO A 156 -0.83 -1.04 5.34
C PRO A 156 -1.56 -2.34 4.99
N LEU A 157 -2.50 -2.78 5.83
CA LEU A 157 -3.29 -3.99 5.60
C LEU A 157 -4.29 -3.84 4.46
N THR A 158 -4.49 -2.65 3.89
CA THR A 158 -5.31 -2.52 2.67
C THR A 158 -4.58 -2.94 1.40
N VAL A 159 -3.28 -3.24 1.50
CA VAL A 159 -2.44 -3.62 0.36
C VAL A 159 -2.19 -5.11 0.37
N TYR A 160 -2.43 -5.75 -0.77
CA TYR A 160 -2.34 -7.18 -1.00
C TYR A 160 -1.37 -7.45 -2.16
N PHE A 161 -0.13 -7.81 -1.81
CA PHE A 161 0.88 -8.20 -2.80
C PHE A 161 0.66 -9.64 -3.30
N ASP A 162 1.34 -9.99 -4.38
CA ASP A 162 1.37 -11.37 -4.90
C ASP A 162 1.90 -12.34 -3.84
N PRO A 163 1.12 -13.34 -3.38
CA PRO A 163 1.57 -14.32 -2.40
C PRO A 163 2.75 -15.14 -2.88
N LYS A 164 2.91 -15.26 -4.20
CA LYS A 164 4.02 -16.01 -4.82
C LYS A 164 5.31 -15.20 -4.91
N ALA A 165 5.29 -13.92 -4.54
CA ALA A 165 6.47 -13.07 -4.54
C ALA A 165 7.41 -13.41 -3.37
N THR A 166 8.62 -13.83 -3.72
CA THR A 166 9.67 -14.26 -2.79
C THR A 166 10.71 -13.17 -2.54
N ASP A 167 10.85 -12.20 -3.47
CA ASP A 167 11.76 -11.08 -3.28
C ASP A 167 11.26 -10.19 -2.13
N ILE A 168 12.19 -9.73 -1.29
CA ILE A 168 11.87 -8.86 -0.15
C ILE A 168 11.24 -7.55 -0.60
N CYS A 169 11.66 -7.03 -1.76
CA CYS A 169 11.10 -5.84 -2.38
C CYS A 169 9.90 -6.16 -3.31
N LYS A 170 9.44 -7.41 -3.34
CA LYS A 170 8.31 -7.88 -4.15
C LYS A 170 8.44 -7.57 -5.65
N ARG A 171 9.67 -7.47 -6.18
CA ARG A 171 9.91 -7.15 -7.60
C ARG A 171 9.47 -8.27 -8.54
N ASP A 172 9.48 -9.51 -8.07
CA ASP A 172 9.00 -10.70 -8.79
C ASP A 172 7.47 -10.85 -8.76
N GLY A 173 6.78 -10.17 -7.85
CA GLY A 173 5.32 -10.18 -7.76
C GLY A 173 4.67 -9.64 -9.04
N ARG A 174 3.65 -10.35 -9.54
CA ARG A 174 2.96 -9.98 -10.78
C ARG A 174 1.69 -9.19 -10.54
N ARG A 175 1.16 -9.25 -9.32
CA ARG A 175 -0.14 -8.69 -8.93
C ARG A 175 0.01 -7.89 -7.65
N CYS A 176 -0.68 -6.78 -7.55
CA CYS A 176 -0.84 -6.02 -6.32
C CYS A 176 -2.22 -5.36 -6.33
N LEU A 177 -2.91 -5.40 -5.19
CA LEU A 177 -4.22 -4.83 -5.02
C LEU A 177 -4.21 -3.90 -3.81
N ILE A 178 -4.75 -2.70 -3.98
CA ILE A 178 -4.97 -1.75 -2.87
C ILE A 178 -6.47 -1.56 -2.75
N THR A 179 -7.03 -1.77 -1.56
CA THR A 179 -8.48 -1.71 -1.33
C THR A 179 -8.87 -0.60 -0.38
N GLU A 180 -9.96 0.09 -0.65
CA GLU A 180 -10.53 1.08 0.25
C GLU A 180 -12.02 0.82 0.42
N LEU A 181 -12.53 1.03 1.64
CA LEU A 181 -13.95 1.00 1.92
C LEU A 181 -14.42 2.45 1.97
N ILE A 182 -15.33 2.83 1.08
CA ILE A 182 -15.95 4.14 1.08
C ILE A 182 -17.47 4.02 1.25
N PRO A 183 -18.13 4.98 1.91
CA PRO A 183 -19.58 5.02 1.99
C PRO A 183 -20.22 5.02 0.59
N GLU A 184 -21.39 4.37 0.47
CA GLU A 184 -22.10 4.28 -0.82
C GLU A 184 -22.45 5.67 -1.41
N ASP A 185 -22.76 6.64 -0.56
CA ASP A 185 -23.08 8.01 -1.00
C ASP A 185 -21.86 8.70 -1.62
N GLU A 186 -20.67 8.53 -1.02
CA GLU A 186 -19.40 9.05 -1.54
C GLU A 186 -19.00 8.35 -2.85
N PHE A 187 -19.26 7.04 -2.94
CA PHE A 187 -19.04 6.30 -4.18
C PHE A 187 -19.90 6.85 -5.33
N LYS A 188 -21.18 7.12 -5.08
CA LYS A 188 -22.09 7.69 -6.10
C LYS A 188 -21.69 9.09 -6.54
N GLU A 189 -21.14 9.89 -5.64
CA GLU A 189 -20.64 11.24 -5.96
C GLU A 189 -19.33 11.19 -6.76
N THR A 190 -18.38 10.35 -6.32
CA THR A 190 -17.04 10.27 -6.92
C THR A 190 -17.03 9.50 -8.23
N TYR A 191 -17.92 8.51 -8.38
CA TYR A 191 -18.01 7.65 -9.57
C TYR A 191 -19.45 7.60 -10.13
N PRO A 192 -20.01 8.73 -10.60
CA PRO A 192 -21.42 8.83 -10.98
C PRO A 192 -21.81 7.92 -12.16
N ASP A 193 -20.85 7.62 -13.03
CA ASP A 193 -21.05 6.77 -14.22
C ASP A 193 -20.76 5.27 -13.96
N LYS A 194 -20.47 4.90 -12.70
CA LYS A 194 -20.18 3.53 -12.32
C LYS A 194 -21.29 3.02 -11.40
N LEU A 195 -21.95 1.94 -11.82
CA LEU A 195 -22.76 1.18 -10.88
C LEU A 195 -21.79 0.44 -9.95
N PRO A 196 -22.07 0.39 -8.63
CA PRO A 196 -21.39 -0.55 -7.77
C PRO A 196 -21.62 -1.94 -8.39
N ALA A 197 -20.56 -2.72 -8.53
CA ALA A 197 -20.69 -4.07 -9.09
C ALA A 197 -21.55 -4.90 -8.11
N ASP A 198 -22.85 -4.94 -8.39
CA ASP A 198 -23.83 -5.68 -7.61
C ASP A 198 -23.51 -7.17 -7.78
N PHE A 199 -23.06 -7.80 -6.69
CA PHE A 199 -22.83 -9.23 -6.66
C PHE A 199 -24.19 -9.90 -6.71
N SER A 200 -24.59 -10.40 -7.89
CA SER A 200 -25.72 -11.32 -7.98
C SER A 200 -25.52 -12.47 -7.00
N THR A 201 -26.45 -12.53 -6.07
CA THR A 201 -26.64 -13.40 -4.91
C THR A 201 -26.68 -14.89 -5.24
N ASP A 202 -25.59 -15.51 -5.69
CA ASP A 202 -25.55 -16.96 -5.93
C ASP A 202 -24.24 -17.67 -5.55
N GLN A 203 -23.27 -16.96 -4.96
CA GLN A 203 -22.13 -17.62 -4.32
C GLN A 203 -22.04 -17.24 -2.84
N PRO A 204 -21.89 -18.21 -1.92
CA PRO A 204 -21.70 -17.95 -0.51
C PRO A 204 -20.26 -17.48 -0.28
N GLU A 205 -19.91 -16.31 -0.81
CA GLU A 205 -18.64 -15.67 -0.55
C GLU A 205 -18.79 -14.79 0.70
N GLY A 206 -17.94 -15.08 1.69
CA GLY A 206 -18.07 -14.60 3.06
C GLY A 206 -18.00 -13.07 3.25
N PRO A 207 -17.99 -12.61 4.52
CA PRO A 207 -18.17 -11.21 4.95
C PRO A 207 -17.09 -10.21 4.48
N VAL A 208 -16.23 -10.62 3.55
CA VAL A 208 -15.07 -9.86 3.09
C VAL A 208 -15.47 -8.75 2.12
N TRP A 209 -16.56 -8.87 1.35
CA TRP A 209 -16.86 -7.96 0.23
C TRP A 209 -18.02 -6.98 0.43
N TYR A 210 -18.94 -7.25 1.36
CA TYR A 210 -20.12 -6.40 1.57
C TYR A 210 -20.38 -6.19 3.07
N GLN A 211 -20.27 -4.95 3.52
CA GLN A 211 -20.83 -4.47 4.78
C GLN A 211 -21.99 -3.55 4.42
N GLU A 212 -23.13 -3.67 5.12
CA GLU A 212 -24.36 -2.95 4.80
C GLU A 212 -24.08 -1.43 4.72
N LYS A 213 -23.98 -0.86 3.50
CA LYS A 213 -23.76 0.56 3.13
C LYS A 213 -22.32 1.01 2.83
N GLU A 214 -21.36 0.10 2.71
CA GLU A 214 -20.00 0.44 2.25
C GLU A 214 -19.67 -0.26 0.93
N VAL A 215 -19.03 0.49 0.03
CA VAL A 215 -18.56 -0.01 -1.27
C VAL A 215 -17.04 -0.16 -1.19
N ARG A 216 -16.54 -1.37 -1.50
CA ARG A 216 -15.09 -1.59 -1.65
C ARG A 216 -14.63 -1.14 -3.03
N VAL A 217 -13.81 -0.11 -3.07
CA VAL A 217 -13.06 0.30 -4.25
C VAL A 217 -11.68 -0.37 -4.22
N ALA A 218 -11.16 -0.75 -5.39
CA ALA A 218 -9.85 -1.37 -5.46
C ALA A 218 -9.04 -0.90 -6.66
N GLU A 219 -7.77 -0.59 -6.43
CA GLU A 219 -6.75 -0.37 -7.47
C GLU A 219 -6.02 -1.69 -7.73
N TYR A 220 -6.16 -2.25 -8.94
CA TYR A 220 -5.51 -3.51 -9.30
C TYR A 220 -4.35 -3.31 -10.29
N TYR A 221 -3.14 -3.63 -9.82
CA TYR A 221 -1.90 -3.55 -10.57
C TYR A 221 -1.48 -4.94 -11.04
N ARG A 222 -1.20 -5.08 -12.34
CA ARG A 222 -0.75 -6.34 -12.95
C ARG A 222 0.41 -6.16 -13.92
N LYS A 223 1.38 -7.08 -13.85
CA LYS A 223 2.47 -7.18 -14.81
C LYS A 223 2.05 -8.13 -15.94
N ILE A 224 1.90 -7.57 -17.14
CA ILE A 224 1.57 -8.34 -18.34
C ILE A 224 2.81 -8.40 -19.23
N SER A 225 3.36 -9.60 -19.42
CA SER A 225 4.45 -9.82 -20.38
C SER A 225 3.94 -9.55 -21.80
N ARG A 226 4.70 -8.75 -22.56
CA ARG A 226 4.43 -8.50 -23.97
C ARG A 226 5.72 -8.71 -24.75
N GLU A 227 5.62 -9.44 -25.85
CA GLU A 227 6.71 -9.52 -26.81
C GLU A 227 6.87 -8.16 -27.49
N ARG A 228 8.11 -7.69 -27.58
CA ARG A 228 8.48 -6.48 -28.32
C ARG A 228 9.65 -6.83 -29.22
N GLU A 229 9.57 -6.40 -30.47
CA GLU A 229 10.69 -6.49 -31.39
C GLU A 229 11.74 -5.43 -30.98
N LEU A 230 12.98 -5.88 -30.77
CA LEU A 230 14.11 -4.99 -30.51
C LEU A 230 14.72 -4.57 -31.84
N LEU A 231 14.76 -3.28 -32.11
CA LEU A 231 15.31 -2.73 -33.35
C LEU A 231 16.68 -2.13 -33.05
N LEU A 232 17.74 -2.79 -33.50
CA LEU A 232 19.08 -2.22 -33.46
C LEU A 232 19.24 -1.22 -34.62
N MET A 233 19.37 0.05 -34.27
CA MET A 233 19.61 1.13 -35.22
C MET A 233 21.05 1.09 -35.74
N SER A 234 21.28 1.69 -36.90
CA SER A 234 22.60 1.71 -37.56
C SER A 234 23.68 2.48 -36.78
N ASP A 235 23.28 3.34 -35.84
CA ASP A 235 24.16 4.05 -34.90
C ASP A 235 24.50 3.22 -33.65
N GLY A 236 24.02 1.97 -33.56
CA GLY A 236 24.25 1.07 -32.44
C GLY A 236 23.30 1.27 -31.26
N ALA A 237 22.33 2.18 -31.35
CA ALA A 237 21.28 2.29 -30.35
C ALA A 237 20.24 1.16 -30.51
N VAL A 238 19.70 0.67 -29.39
CA VAL A 238 18.66 -0.39 -29.32
C VAL A 238 17.37 0.19 -28.73
#